data_AF-A0A6A8AJE4-F1
#
_entry.id   AF-A0A6A8AJE4-F1
#
_cell.length_a   1.000
_cell.length_b   1.000
_cell.length_c   1.000
_cell.angle_alpha   90.00
_cell.angle_beta   90.00
_cell.angle_gamma   90.00
#
_symmetry.space_group_name_H-M   'P 1'
#
loop_
_entity.id
_entity.type
_entity.pdbx_description
1 polymer ?
#
loop_
_entity_poly.entity_id
_entity_poly.type
_entity_poly.pdbx_seq_one_letter_code
_entity_poly.pdbx_strand_id
1 'polypeptide(L)'
;MAIGGLLFSIPLRLFWETFKQPVLEIKKEIEIEEIPVGEEWTFNANRIIVENKGRSAAKNCKGWIIDGNNKKRVCWAIPKERPNATINVKDAERLDFCAYYKGGPKDLKSHKGVPLPEKIAPTEGGWHPHPYGAEDLSHRTKCEVLITSGNARPINAEVIFEEDKINLTLSI
;
A
#
# COMPACT_ATOMS: atom_id res chain seq x y z
N MET A 1 -38.88 -34.02 18.00
CA MET A 1 -38.44 -32.78 18.68
C MET A 1 -36.93 -32.68 18.58
N ALA A 2 -36.40 -31.85 17.67
CA ALA A 2 -34.95 -31.65 17.47
C ALA A 2 -34.61 -30.15 17.27
N ILE A 3 -35.34 -29.26 17.96
CA ILE A 3 -35.18 -27.80 17.81
C ILE A 3 -34.04 -27.27 18.69
N GLY A 4 -33.68 -28.00 19.76
CA GLY A 4 -32.64 -27.58 20.72
C GLY A 4 -31.21 -27.56 20.18
N GLY A 5 -30.83 -28.49 19.29
CA GLY A 5 -29.47 -28.56 18.74
C GLY A 5 -29.13 -27.46 17.72
N LEU A 6 -30.13 -26.91 17.04
CA LEU A 6 -29.94 -25.87 16.04
C LEU A 6 -29.65 -24.50 16.69
N LEU A 7 -30.24 -24.20 17.86
CA LEU A 7 -30.11 -22.91 18.52
C LEU A 7 -28.74 -22.68 19.16
N PHE A 8 -28.02 -23.74 19.53
CA PHE A 8 -26.65 -23.65 20.06
C PHE A 8 -25.57 -23.74 18.98
N SER A 9 -25.86 -24.31 17.80
CA SER A 9 -24.85 -24.44 16.72
C SER A 9 -24.66 -23.14 15.93
N ILE A 10 -25.70 -22.31 15.78
CA ILE A 10 -25.63 -21.03 15.05
C ILE A 10 -24.69 -20.01 15.75
N PRO A 11 -24.79 -19.78 17.08
CA PRO A 11 -23.90 -18.85 17.78
C PRO A 11 -22.44 -19.31 17.75
N LEU A 12 -22.20 -20.61 17.91
CA LEU A 12 -20.85 -21.19 17.84
C LEU A 12 -20.24 -21.03 16.44
N ARG A 13 -21.01 -21.29 15.38
CA ARG A 13 -20.55 -21.10 14.00
C ARG A 13 -20.19 -19.64 13.72
N LEU A 14 -21.05 -18.69 14.09
CA LEU A 14 -20.79 -17.26 13.90
C LEU A 14 -19.57 -16.78 14.71
N PHE A 15 -19.42 -17.27 15.94
CA PHE A 15 -18.24 -17.00 16.76
C PHE A 15 -16.96 -17.51 16.09
N TRP A 16 -16.97 -18.76 15.61
CA TRP A 16 -15.83 -19.36 14.90
C TRP A 16 -15.50 -18.65 13.59
N GLU A 17 -16.50 -18.25 12.81
CA GLU A 17 -16.32 -17.49 11.57
C GLU A 17 -15.70 -16.12 11.86
N THR A 18 -16.16 -15.42 12.90
CA THR A 18 -15.60 -14.12 13.32
C THR A 18 -14.16 -14.28 13.83
N PHE A 19 -13.90 -15.29 14.65
CA PHE A 19 -12.58 -15.58 15.20
C PHE A 19 -11.53 -15.94 14.14
N LYS A 20 -11.98 -16.48 12.99
CA LYS A 20 -11.12 -16.81 11.87
C LYS A 20 -10.91 -15.64 10.91
N GLN A 21 -11.53 -14.48 11.12
CA GLN A 21 -11.37 -13.35 10.20
C GLN A 21 -9.91 -12.88 10.13
N PRO A 22 -9.46 -12.38 8.96
CA PRO A 22 -8.20 -11.68 8.87
C PRO A 22 -8.27 -10.39 9.68
N VAL A 23 -7.15 -10.01 10.27
CA VAL A 23 -7.03 -8.76 11.01
C VAL A 23 -5.84 -8.05 10.41
N LEU A 24 -6.12 -7.01 9.62
CA LEU A 24 -5.09 -6.20 8.99
C LEU A 24 -4.67 -5.08 9.93
N GLU A 25 -3.39 -4.70 9.88
CA GLU A 25 -2.84 -3.57 10.62
C GLU A 25 -1.81 -2.85 9.76
N ILE A 26 -1.87 -1.51 9.74
CA ILE A 26 -0.83 -0.66 9.14
C ILE A 26 0.23 -0.41 10.20
N LYS A 27 1.49 -0.77 9.92
CA LYS A 27 2.60 -0.45 10.84
C LYS A 27 2.90 1.04 10.81
N LYS A 28 3.32 1.58 11.96
CA LYS A 28 3.79 2.98 12.07
C LYS A 28 5.10 3.21 11.33
N GLU A 29 5.93 2.18 11.26
CA GLU A 29 7.24 2.23 10.61
C GLU A 29 7.07 2.26 9.09
N ILE A 30 7.79 3.20 8.46
CA ILE A 30 7.93 3.28 7.01
C ILE A 30 9.23 2.57 6.62
N GLU A 31 9.11 1.67 5.65
CA GLU A 31 10.26 1.03 5.01
C GLU A 31 10.73 1.90 3.84
N ILE A 32 12.03 2.12 3.70
CA ILE A 32 12.60 2.84 2.55
C ILE A 32 13.34 1.80 1.70
N GLU A 33 12.93 1.65 0.44
CA GLU A 33 13.62 0.77 -0.52
C GLU A 33 14.26 1.58 -1.64
N GLU A 34 15.50 1.22 -1.98
CA GLU A 34 16.20 1.73 -3.15
C GLU A 34 15.76 0.98 -4.40
N ILE A 35 15.14 1.70 -5.33
CA ILE A 35 14.66 1.20 -6.60
C ILE A 35 15.66 1.61 -7.69
N PRO A 36 16.44 0.66 -8.24
CA PRO A 36 17.25 0.92 -9.41
C PRO A 36 16.35 1.03 -10.65
N VAL A 37 16.56 2.08 -11.45
CA VAL A 37 15.84 2.29 -12.71
C VAL A 37 16.84 2.45 -13.84
N GLY A 38 16.99 1.43 -14.67
CA GLY A 38 18.10 1.37 -15.63
C GLY A 38 19.45 1.11 -14.95
N GLU A 39 20.55 1.47 -15.61
CA GLU A 39 21.90 1.09 -15.18
C GLU A 39 22.52 2.04 -14.15
N GLU A 40 22.08 3.29 -14.09
CA GLU A 40 22.78 4.34 -13.33
C GLU A 40 21.89 5.12 -12.36
N TRP A 41 20.57 4.88 -12.34
CA TRP A 41 19.62 5.70 -11.57
C TRP A 41 19.07 4.96 -10.36
N THR A 42 18.96 5.67 -9.25
CA THR A 42 18.42 5.16 -7.99
C THR A 42 17.36 6.11 -7.44
N PHE A 43 16.23 5.54 -7.03
CA PHE A 43 15.13 6.22 -6.37
C PHE A 43 14.85 5.60 -4.99
N ASN A 44 14.34 6.39 -4.05
CA ASN A 44 13.90 5.93 -2.74
C ASN A 44 12.38 5.82 -2.70
N ALA A 45 11.86 4.59 -2.64
CA ALA A 45 10.45 4.31 -2.44
C ALA A 45 10.12 4.29 -0.95
N ASN A 46 9.12 5.08 -0.54
CA ASN A 46 8.56 5.02 0.81
C ASN A 46 7.43 3.98 0.83
N ARG A 47 7.58 2.97 1.67
CA ARG A 47 6.69 1.81 1.76
C ARG A 47 5.92 1.79 3.06
N ILE A 48 4.60 1.72 2.91
CA ILE A 48 3.70 1.41 4.03
C ILE A 48 3.62 -0.11 4.16
N ILE A 49 3.89 -0.61 5.36
CA ILE A 49 3.81 -2.03 5.67
C ILE A 49 2.41 -2.34 6.21
N VAL A 50 1.74 -3.31 5.59
CA VAL A 50 0.44 -3.83 6.01
C VAL A 50 0.62 -5.27 6.45
N GLU A 51 0.38 -5.56 7.72
CA GLU A 51 0.52 -6.90 8.31
C GLU A 51 -0.85 -7.54 8.54
N ASN A 52 -0.94 -8.85 8.36
CA ASN A 52 -2.12 -9.63 8.75
C ASN A 52 -1.85 -10.41 10.05
N LYS A 53 -2.37 -9.90 11.17
CA LYS A 53 -2.32 -10.51 12.50
C LYS A 53 -3.47 -11.49 12.77
N GLY A 54 -4.35 -11.69 11.79
CA GLY A 54 -5.50 -12.59 11.89
C GLY A 54 -5.13 -14.07 11.81
N ARG A 55 -6.15 -14.91 11.67
CA ARG A 55 -6.01 -16.39 11.58
C ARG A 55 -6.31 -16.95 10.20
N SER A 56 -6.68 -16.10 9.24
CA SER A 56 -6.86 -16.46 7.84
C SER A 56 -6.26 -15.39 6.93
N ALA A 57 -5.98 -15.76 5.67
CA ALA A 57 -5.44 -14.84 4.68
C ALA A 57 -6.46 -13.75 4.32
N ALA A 58 -6.00 -12.51 4.21
CA ALA A 58 -6.78 -11.40 3.71
C ALA A 58 -6.70 -11.39 2.18
N LYS A 59 -7.83 -11.62 1.51
CA LYS A 59 -7.89 -11.81 0.05
C LYS A 59 -8.31 -10.52 -0.65
N ASN A 60 -7.87 -10.39 -1.91
CA ASN A 60 -8.24 -9.30 -2.80
C ASN A 60 -7.99 -7.91 -2.17
N CYS A 61 -6.84 -7.76 -1.52
CA CYS A 61 -6.49 -6.53 -0.84
C CYS A 61 -6.18 -5.42 -1.86
N LYS A 62 -6.72 -4.22 -1.61
CA LYS A 62 -6.50 -3.03 -2.43
C LYS A 62 -6.12 -1.87 -1.53
N GLY A 63 -5.02 -1.19 -1.89
CA GLY A 63 -4.61 0.06 -1.29
C GLY A 63 -5.20 1.26 -2.03
N TRP A 64 -5.59 2.27 -1.27
CA TRP A 64 -6.11 3.53 -1.77
C TRP A 64 -5.45 4.68 -1.02
N ILE A 65 -5.26 5.79 -1.73
CA ILE A 65 -5.02 7.09 -1.13
C ILE A 65 -6.25 7.96 -1.30
N ILE A 66 -6.64 8.62 -0.23
CA ILE A 66 -7.80 9.50 -0.13
C ILE A 66 -7.27 10.90 0.20
N ASP A 67 -7.65 11.87 -0.63
CA ASP A 67 -7.35 13.28 -0.44
C ASP A 67 -8.62 14.10 -0.69
N GLY A 68 -9.24 14.56 0.40
CA GLY A 68 -10.56 15.18 0.36
C GLY A 68 -11.58 14.25 -0.32
N ASN A 69 -12.10 14.68 -1.47
CA ASN A 69 -13.06 13.90 -2.26
C ASN A 69 -12.41 12.99 -3.31
N ASN A 70 -11.10 13.06 -3.48
CA ASN A 70 -10.37 12.27 -4.46
C ASN A 70 -9.94 10.95 -3.84
N LYS A 71 -10.28 9.83 -4.51
CA LYS A 71 -9.85 8.49 -4.14
C LYS A 71 -9.08 7.87 -5.29
N LYS A 72 -7.81 7.55 -5.06
CA LYS A 72 -6.92 6.97 -6.06
C LYS A 72 -6.36 5.64 -5.58
N ARG A 73 -6.19 4.70 -6.48
CA ARG A 73 -5.62 3.38 -6.17
C ARG A 73 -4.10 3.50 -6.13
N VAL A 74 -3.49 2.82 -5.16
CA VAL A 74 -2.04 2.68 -5.06
C VAL A 74 -1.63 1.22 -5.28
N CYS A 75 -0.36 1.00 -5.62
CA CYS A 75 0.13 -0.31 -6.01
C CYS A 75 0.82 -1.03 -4.85
N TRP A 76 0.63 -2.33 -4.78
CA TRP A 76 1.48 -3.20 -3.97
C TRP A 76 2.91 -3.25 -4.55
N ALA A 77 3.91 -3.44 -3.69
CA ALA A 77 5.31 -3.39 -4.10
C ALA A 77 5.65 -4.49 -5.11
N ILE A 78 5.13 -5.69 -4.87
CA ILE A 78 5.35 -6.84 -5.75
C ILE A 78 4.58 -6.62 -7.06
N PRO A 79 5.26 -6.54 -8.23
CA PRO A 79 4.60 -6.22 -9.51
C PRO A 79 3.41 -7.12 -9.85
N LYS A 80 3.52 -8.42 -9.56
CA LYS A 80 2.46 -9.41 -9.81
C LYS A 80 1.22 -9.23 -8.92
N GLU A 81 1.34 -8.49 -7.82
CA GLU A 81 0.29 -8.30 -6.82
C GLU A 81 -0.35 -6.91 -6.89
N ARG A 82 0.19 -6.02 -7.73
CA ARG A 82 -0.28 -4.64 -7.93
C ARG A 82 -1.78 -4.47 -8.11
N PRO A 83 -2.50 -5.32 -8.87
CA PRO A 83 -3.95 -5.21 -8.90
C PRO A 83 -4.53 -5.64 -7.56
N ASN A 84 -4.31 -6.85 -7.09
CA ASN A 84 -4.86 -7.32 -5.82
C ASN A 84 -3.86 -8.22 -5.10
N ALA A 85 -3.52 -7.87 -3.86
CA ALA A 85 -2.65 -8.70 -3.03
C ALA A 85 -3.45 -9.68 -2.17
N THR A 86 -2.80 -10.76 -1.76
CA THR A 86 -3.30 -11.64 -0.70
C THR A 86 -2.31 -11.62 0.44
N ILE A 87 -2.70 -11.04 1.58
CA ILE A 87 -1.82 -10.95 2.76
C ILE A 87 -2.02 -12.21 3.58
N ASN A 88 -1.04 -13.10 3.54
CA ASN A 88 -1.06 -14.37 4.27
C ASN A 88 -1.02 -14.16 5.79
N VAL A 89 -1.37 -15.20 6.54
CA VAL A 89 -1.38 -15.14 8.01
C VAL A 89 0.04 -14.93 8.53
N LYS A 90 0.23 -13.92 9.40
CA LYS A 90 1.54 -13.50 9.95
C LYS A 90 2.53 -13.03 8.88
N ASP A 91 2.02 -12.65 7.72
CA ASP A 91 2.81 -12.06 6.65
C ASP A 91 2.52 -10.56 6.55
N ALA A 92 3.38 -9.86 5.83
CA ALA A 92 3.23 -8.44 5.58
C ALA A 92 3.44 -8.10 4.10
N GLU A 93 2.62 -7.21 3.59
CA GLU A 93 2.75 -6.66 2.25
C GLU A 93 3.11 -5.19 2.29
N ARG A 94 3.76 -4.71 1.22
CA ARG A 94 4.22 -3.33 1.12
C ARG A 94 3.42 -2.59 0.06
N LEU A 95 3.07 -1.35 0.36
CA LEU A 95 2.42 -0.43 -0.57
C LEU A 95 3.39 0.67 -0.96
N ASP A 96 3.57 0.82 -2.27
CA ASP A 96 4.37 1.87 -2.87
C ASP A 96 3.44 3.00 -3.34
N PHE A 97 3.78 4.24 -2.98
CA PHE A 97 3.08 5.45 -3.44
C PHE A 97 3.83 6.12 -4.58
N CYS A 98 5.06 6.47 -4.28
CA CYS A 98 6.00 7.10 -5.17
C CYS A 98 7.41 6.80 -4.68
N ALA A 99 8.38 6.97 -5.58
CA ALA A 99 9.78 6.96 -5.24
C ALA A 99 10.43 8.28 -5.68
N TYR A 100 11.29 8.81 -4.82
CA TYR A 100 11.97 10.09 -4.99
C TYR A 100 13.38 9.89 -5.51
N TYR A 101 13.84 10.76 -6.40
CA TYR A 101 15.20 10.68 -6.94
C TYR A 101 16.24 10.75 -5.81
N LYS A 102 17.14 9.75 -5.77
CA LYS A 102 18.25 9.71 -4.80
C LYS A 102 19.58 10.04 -5.47
N GLY A 103 19.82 9.48 -6.65
CA GLY A 103 21.11 9.60 -7.32
C GLY A 103 21.09 9.06 -8.75
N GLY A 104 22.00 9.57 -9.56
CA GLY A 104 22.11 9.26 -10.98
C GLY A 104 23.38 9.87 -11.59
N PRO A 105 23.64 9.64 -12.88
CA PRO A 105 24.77 10.24 -13.57
C PRO A 105 24.71 11.77 -13.45
N LYS A 106 25.85 12.36 -13.09
CA LYS A 106 26.00 13.78 -12.72
C LYS A 106 25.66 14.75 -13.86
N ASP A 107 25.65 14.25 -15.09
CA ASP A 107 25.22 14.99 -16.26
C ASP A 107 23.70 14.89 -16.39
N LEU A 108 22.99 15.75 -15.64
CA LEU A 108 21.54 16.00 -15.72
C LEU A 108 21.02 16.33 -17.13
N LYS A 109 21.92 16.47 -18.11
CA LYS A 109 21.60 16.50 -19.52
C LYS A 109 21.32 15.09 -20.00
N SER A 110 20.17 14.56 -19.57
CA SER A 110 19.35 13.65 -20.34
C SER A 110 20.06 12.48 -21.03
N HIS A 111 19.69 11.26 -20.67
CA HIS A 111 19.76 10.20 -21.67
C HIS A 111 18.78 10.59 -22.81
N LYS A 112 19.27 11.24 -23.88
CA LYS A 112 18.54 11.67 -25.10
C LYS A 112 17.62 12.91 -25.04
N GLY A 113 17.99 13.99 -24.36
CA GLY A 113 17.23 15.26 -24.33
C GLY A 113 15.99 15.30 -23.42
N VAL A 114 15.62 14.19 -22.77
CA VAL A 114 14.46 14.13 -21.86
C VAL A 114 14.89 14.48 -20.43
N PRO A 115 14.30 15.52 -19.80
CA PRO A 115 14.52 15.78 -18.38
C PRO A 115 13.97 14.60 -17.57
N LEU A 116 14.81 14.04 -16.70
CA LEU A 116 14.43 12.91 -15.86
C LEU A 116 13.46 13.39 -14.77
N PRO A 117 12.45 12.61 -14.39
CA PRO A 117 11.52 13.07 -13.38
C PRO A 117 12.17 13.01 -12.00
N GLU A 118 11.89 13.99 -11.17
CA GLU A 118 12.29 13.99 -9.75
C GLU A 118 11.61 12.84 -8.98
N LYS A 119 10.51 12.31 -9.53
CA LYS A 119 9.67 11.28 -8.91
C LYS A 119 9.15 10.27 -9.92
N ILE A 120 9.03 9.03 -9.48
CA ILE A 120 8.42 7.95 -10.23
C ILE A 120 7.29 7.32 -9.41
N ALA A 121 6.30 6.77 -10.10
CA ALA A 121 5.17 6.10 -9.46
C ALA A 121 5.07 4.64 -9.92
N PRO A 122 4.62 3.73 -9.03
CA PRO A 122 4.36 2.36 -9.41
C PRO A 122 3.04 2.27 -10.19
N THR A 123 3.06 1.55 -11.30
CA THR A 123 1.88 1.16 -12.11
C THR A 123 1.84 -0.35 -12.20
N GLU A 124 0.77 -0.96 -12.72
CA GLU A 124 0.75 -2.41 -12.96
C GLU A 124 1.91 -2.90 -13.85
N GLY A 125 2.43 -2.05 -14.75
CA GLY A 125 3.49 -2.39 -15.70
C GLY A 125 4.92 -2.15 -15.22
N GLY A 126 5.12 -1.43 -14.12
CA GLY A 126 6.49 -1.06 -13.69
C GLY A 126 6.52 0.19 -12.84
N TRP A 127 7.70 0.77 -12.72
CA TRP A 127 7.86 2.13 -12.24
C TRP A 127 7.87 3.07 -13.44
N HIS A 128 7.08 4.15 -13.40
CA HIS A 128 6.94 5.08 -14.52
C HIS A 128 7.16 6.53 -14.09
N PRO A 129 7.71 7.38 -14.98
CA PRO A 129 7.85 8.81 -14.77
C PRO A 129 6.49 9.51 -14.64
N HIS A 130 6.37 10.47 -13.73
CA HIS A 130 5.24 11.41 -13.71
C HIS A 130 5.25 12.31 -14.96
N PRO A 131 4.11 12.68 -15.59
CA PRO A 131 2.71 12.43 -15.19
C PRO A 131 2.11 11.14 -15.75
N TYR A 132 2.90 10.30 -16.42
CA TYR A 132 2.42 9.04 -17.00
C TYR A 132 2.20 7.93 -15.94
N GLY A 133 2.14 8.30 -14.65
CA GLY A 133 1.95 7.43 -13.48
C GLY A 133 1.00 8.04 -12.44
N ALA A 134 1.01 7.54 -11.20
CA ALA A 134 0.21 8.10 -10.10
C ALA A 134 0.56 9.60 -9.89
N GLU A 135 -0.45 10.39 -9.52
CA GLU A 135 -0.35 11.83 -9.31
C GLU A 135 0.73 12.19 -8.30
N ASP A 136 1.47 13.28 -8.54
CA ASP A 136 2.41 13.84 -7.58
C ASP A 136 1.68 14.27 -6.30
N LEU A 137 1.99 13.63 -5.17
CA LEU A 137 1.37 13.92 -3.87
C LEU A 137 2.24 14.84 -3.00
N SER A 138 3.40 15.30 -3.48
CA SER A 138 4.32 16.09 -2.64
C SER A 138 3.79 17.46 -2.24
N HIS A 139 2.82 17.99 -2.98
CA HIS A 139 2.15 19.24 -2.62
C HIS A 139 1.11 19.06 -1.51
N ARG A 140 0.85 17.81 -1.10
CA ARG A 140 -0.17 17.48 -0.12
C ARG A 140 0.46 17.23 1.22
N THR A 141 0.13 18.08 2.18
CA THR A 141 0.59 17.95 3.57
C THR A 141 -0.04 16.77 4.29
N LYS A 142 -1.22 16.30 3.88
CA LYS A 142 -1.97 15.28 4.61
C LYS A 142 -2.92 14.51 3.69
N CYS A 143 -2.84 13.20 3.71
CA CYS A 143 -3.75 12.29 3.02
C CYS A 143 -4.13 11.13 3.96
N GLU A 144 -5.11 10.33 3.56
CA GLU A 144 -5.45 9.08 4.24
C GLU A 144 -5.12 7.89 3.32
N VAL A 145 -4.52 6.86 3.89
CA VAL A 145 -4.34 5.58 3.23
C VAL A 145 -5.39 4.62 3.74
N LEU A 146 -6.16 4.06 2.82
CA LEU A 146 -7.23 3.11 3.10
C LEU A 146 -6.89 1.75 2.48
N ILE A 147 -6.85 0.71 3.30
CA ILE A 147 -6.70 -0.67 2.86
C ILE A 147 -8.04 -1.37 2.95
N THR A 148 -8.44 -1.99 1.85
CA THR A 148 -9.68 -2.76 1.74
C THR A 148 -9.35 -4.21 1.43
N SER A 149 -10.18 -5.14 1.91
CA SER A 149 -10.08 -6.58 1.64
C SER A 149 -11.46 -7.16 1.36
N GLY A 150 -11.53 -8.25 0.60
CA GLY A 150 -12.79 -8.96 0.33
C GLY A 150 -13.35 -9.70 1.55
N ASN A 151 -12.53 -9.94 2.58
CA ASN A 151 -12.93 -10.74 3.75
C ASN A 151 -12.42 -10.19 5.10
N ALA A 152 -11.89 -8.97 5.14
CA ALA A 152 -11.47 -8.29 6.37
C ALA A 152 -12.11 -6.89 6.46
N ARG A 153 -12.17 -6.34 7.67
CA ARG A 153 -12.59 -4.95 7.87
C ARG A 153 -11.58 -4.00 7.21
N PRO A 154 -12.04 -2.89 6.60
CA PRO A 154 -11.12 -1.89 6.09
C PRO A 154 -10.34 -1.26 7.24
N ILE A 155 -9.11 -0.88 6.96
CA ILE A 155 -8.25 -0.14 7.91
C ILE A 155 -7.70 1.09 7.21
N ASN A 156 -7.45 2.13 7.99
CA ASN A 156 -6.94 3.38 7.49
C ASN A 156 -5.88 3.99 8.41
N ALA A 157 -5.01 4.79 7.82
CA ALA A 157 -4.01 5.57 8.53
C ALA A 157 -3.87 6.93 7.84
N GLU A 158 -3.59 7.95 8.62
CA GLU A 158 -3.23 9.25 8.09
C GLU A 158 -1.76 9.26 7.69
N VAL A 159 -1.48 9.91 6.57
CA VAL A 159 -0.19 9.94 5.91
C VAL A 159 0.20 11.38 5.64
N ILE A 160 1.35 11.77 6.14
CA ILE A 160 1.92 13.11 6.01
C ILE A 160 3.12 12.99 5.07
N PHE A 161 3.08 13.70 3.95
CA PHE A 161 4.20 13.74 3.01
C PHE A 161 5.14 14.90 3.37
N GLU A 162 6.42 14.59 3.47
CA GLU A 162 7.54 15.52 3.55
C GLU A 162 8.35 15.41 2.25
N GLU A 163 9.27 16.35 1.97
CA GLU A 163 9.94 16.48 0.66
C GLU A 163 10.52 15.16 0.11
N ASP A 164 11.07 14.31 0.98
CA ASP A 164 11.69 13.02 0.63
C ASP A 164 11.14 11.82 1.41
N LYS A 165 10.18 12.05 2.33
CA LYS A 165 9.75 11.08 3.34
C LYS A 165 8.25 11.07 3.54
N ILE A 166 7.78 9.98 4.14
CA ILE A 166 6.39 9.83 4.55
C ILE A 166 6.36 9.53 6.04
N ASN A 167 5.43 10.15 6.77
CA ASN A 167 5.14 9.87 8.17
C ASN A 167 3.70 9.37 8.34
N LEU A 168 3.50 8.43 9.26
CA LEU A 168 2.18 7.85 9.55
C LEU A 168 1.66 8.27 10.92
N THR A 169 0.42 8.75 10.92
CA THR A 169 -0.36 8.95 12.14
C THR A 169 -1.48 7.92 12.15
N LEU A 170 -1.46 7.01 13.13
CA LEU A 170 -2.55 6.05 13.30
C LEU A 170 -3.71 6.72 14.04
N SER A 171 -4.89 6.67 13.44
CA SER A 171 -6.14 6.99 14.11
C SER A 171 -6.40 5.90 15.17
N ILE A 172 -6.37 6.28 16.45
CA ILE A 172 -6.67 5.39 17.58
C ILE A 172 -8.19 5.19 17.67
#